data_AF-A0A3N5VP95-F1
#
_entry.id   AF-A0A3N5VP95-F1
#
_cell.length_a   1.000
_cell.length_b   1.000
_cell.length_c   1.000
_cell.angle_alpha   90.00
_cell.angle_beta   90.00
_cell.angle_gamma   90.00
#
_symmetry.space_group_name_H-M   'P 1'
#
loop_
_entity.id
_entity.type
_entity.pdbx_description
1 polymer ?
#
loop_
_entity_poly.entity_id
_entity_poly.type
_entity_poly.pdbx_seq_one_letter_code
_entity_poly.pdbx_strand_id
1 'polypeptide(L)' 'MPELQARLEGAARATKEVLTSLPPSQLDEERKFRDRKVTVRWGILHVIEHTATHLGHIQLTRQLWASQGKRFSP' A
#
# COMPACT_ATOMS: atom_id res chain seq x y z
N MET A 1 -15.03 4.99 11.35
CA MET A 1 -13.63 4.98 10.83
C MET A 1 -12.56 4.35 11.74
N PRO A 2 -12.73 4.19 13.08
CA PRO A 2 -11.69 3.59 13.93
C PRO A 2 -11.23 2.20 13.49
N GLU A 3 -12.14 1.37 12.99
CA GLU A 3 -11.82 0.03 12.50
C GLU A 3 -10.86 0.01 11.30
N LEU A 4 -11.07 0.90 10.32
CA LEU A 4 -10.18 1.00 9.15
C LEU A 4 -8.78 1.49 9.55
N GLN A 5 -8.72 2.41 10.49
CA GLN A 5 -7.45 2.90 11.03
C GLN A 5 -6.71 1.79 11.79
N ALA A 6 -7.41 1.04 12.66
CA ALA A 6 -6.83 -0.09 13.37
C ALA A 6 -6.31 -1.18 12.41
N ARG A 7 -7.03 -1.44 11.30
CA ARG A 7 -6.58 -2.37 10.25
C ARG A 7 -5.32 -1.89 9.55
N LEU A 8 -5.25 -0.61 9.21
CA LEU A 8 -4.06 -0.02 8.59
C LEU A 8 -2.84 -0.10 9.53
N GLU A 9 -3.03 0.22 10.81
CA GLU A 9 -1.98 0.11 11.83
C GLU A 9 -1.53 -1.35 12.02
N GLY A 10 -2.46 -2.30 11.98
CA GLY A 10 -2.16 -3.73 12.01
C GLY A 10 -1.28 -4.16 10.83
N ALA A 11 -1.64 -3.75 9.61
CA ALA A 11 -0.84 -4.02 8.42
C ALA A 11 0.55 -3.38 8.50
N ALA A 12 0.65 -2.15 9.02
CA ALA A 12 1.92 -1.45 9.21
C ALA A 12 2.84 -2.17 10.20
N ARG A 13 2.31 -2.66 11.33
CA ARG A 13 3.08 -3.46 12.31
C ARG A 13 3.60 -4.75 11.70
N ALA A 14 2.73 -5.53 11.08
CA ALA A 14 3.11 -6.80 10.44
C ALA A 14 4.17 -6.58 9.34
N THR A 15 3.99 -5.54 8.52
CA THR A 15 4.98 -5.16 7.48
C THR A 15 6.33 -4.81 8.11
N LYS A 16 6.34 -4.03 9.18
CA LYS A 16 7.58 -3.66 9.89
C LYS A 16 8.28 -4.88 10.47
N GLU A 17 7.56 -5.78 11.13
CA GLU A 17 8.10 -7.01 11.71
C GLU A 17 8.75 -7.90 10.64
N VAL A 18 8.07 -8.09 9.51
CA VAL A 18 8.59 -8.90 8.39
C VAL A 18 9.81 -8.25 7.77
N LEU A 19 9.75 -6.95 7.44
CA LEU A 19 10.87 -6.27 6.77
C LEU A 19 12.10 -6.12 7.68
N THR A 20 11.91 -5.97 8.99
CA THR A 20 13.03 -5.85 9.94
C THR A 20 13.75 -7.19 10.13
N SER A 21 13.05 -8.32 10.00
CA SER A 21 13.63 -9.65 10.12
C SER A 21 14.20 -10.20 8.80
N LEU A 22 13.98 -9.52 7.68
CA LEU A 22 14.40 -9.96 6.35
C LEU A 22 15.88 -9.61 6.09
N PRO A 23 16.80 -10.58 5.98
CA PRO A 23 18.18 -10.30 5.64
C PRO A 23 18.31 -9.91 4.15
N PRO A 24 19.27 -9.04 3.80
CA PRO A 24 19.45 -8.61 2.40
C PRO A 24 19.68 -9.74 1.40
N SER A 25 20.30 -10.85 1.84
CA SER A 25 20.54 -12.03 1.00
C SER A 25 19.24 -12.70 0.52
N GLN A 26 18.13 -12.51 1.23
CA GLN A 26 16.83 -13.08 0.86
C GLN A 26 16.08 -12.25 -0.18
N LEU A 27 16.55 -11.05 -0.52
CA LEU A 27 15.87 -10.18 -1.48
C LEU A 27 15.78 -10.80 -2.88
N ASP A 28 16.76 -11.62 -3.25
CA ASP A 28 16.83 -12.23 -4.58
C ASP A 28 16.28 -13.67 -4.60
N GLU A 29 15.75 -14.16 -3.47
CA GLU A 29 15.03 -15.43 -3.42
C GLU A 29 13.73 -15.37 -4.22
N GLU A 30 13.44 -16.42 -4.99
CA GLU A 30 12.17 -16.56 -5.69
C GLU A 30 11.07 -17.10 -4.79
N ARG A 31 9.90 -16.46 -4.82
CA ARG A 31 8.66 -16.91 -4.17
C ARG A 31 7.57 -17.09 -5.21
N LYS A 32 6.69 -18.08 -4.99
CA LYS A 32 5.51 -18.27 -5.85
C LYS A 32 4.53 -17.13 -5.62
N PHE A 33 4.15 -16.45 -6.69
CA PHE A 33 3.12 -15.43 -6.69
C PHE A 33 2.13 -15.72 -7.83
N ARG A 34 0.93 -16.18 -7.47
CA ARG A 34 -0.10 -16.65 -8.42
C ARG A 34 0.47 -17.76 -9.34
N ASP A 35 0.51 -17.47 -10.64
CA ASP A 35 0.93 -18.32 -11.75
C ASP A 35 2.41 -18.16 -12.11
N ARG A 36 3.15 -17.27 -11.43
CA ARG A 36 4.56 -17.01 -11.70
C ARG A 36 5.43 -17.06 -10.44
N LYS A 37 6.74 -17.06 -10.64
CA LYS A 37 7.73 -16.80 -9.59
C LYS A 37 8.19 -15.35 -9.66
N VAL A 38 8.40 -14.74 -8.51
CA VAL A 38 8.89 -13.37 -8.37
C VAL A 38 9.94 -13.33 -7.28
N THR A 39 10.89 -12.41 -7.36
CA THR A 39 11.85 -12.22 -6.26
C THR A 39 11.16 -11.54 -5.07
N VAL A 40 11.67 -11.76 -3.86
CA VAL A 40 11.20 -11.02 -2.67
C VAL A 40 11.32 -9.51 -2.89
N ARG A 41 12.43 -9.05 -3.49
CA ARG A 41 12.65 -7.65 -3.89
C ARG A 41 11.53 -7.12 -4.78
N TRP A 42 11.14 -7.89 -5.80
CA TRP A 42 10.02 -7.53 -6.67
C TRP A 42 8.72 -7.40 -5.86
N GLY A 43 8.45 -8.34 -4.96
CA GLY A 43 7.26 -8.30 -4.11
C GLY A 43 7.18 -7.05 -3.24
N ILE A 44 8.30 -6.65 -2.63
CA ILE A 44 8.39 -5.43 -1.81
C ILE A 44 8.13 -4.19 -2.66
N LEU A 45 8.82 -4.06 -3.80
CA LEU A 45 8.66 -2.93 -4.70
C LEU A 45 7.22 -2.81 -5.22
N HIS A 46 6.64 -3.94 -5.64
CA HIS A 46 5.28 -4.02 -6.13
C HIS A 46 4.25 -3.50 -5.11
N VAL A 47 4.40 -3.86 -3.83
CA VAL A 47 3.49 -3.37 -2.78
C VAL A 47 3.62 -1.86 -2.59
N ILE A 48 4.85 -1.32 -2.60
CA ILE A 48 5.09 0.13 -2.47
C ILE A 48 4.43 0.89 -3.64
N GLU A 49 4.63 0.43 -4.87
CA GLU A 49 4.02 1.02 -6.08
C GLU A 49 2.48 0.99 -6.02
N HIS A 50 1.91 -0.13 -5.62
CA HIS A 50 0.46 -0.25 -5.45
C HIS A 50 -0.09 0.67 -4.36
N THR A 51 0.58 0.77 -3.21
CA THR A 51 0.19 1.69 -2.14
C THR A 51 0.20 3.14 -2.62
N ALA A 52 1.25 3.57 -3.34
CA ALA A 52 1.33 4.92 -3.89
C ALA A 52 0.19 5.20 -4.89
N THR A 53 -0.12 4.24 -5.77
CA THR A 53 -1.22 4.33 -6.73
C THR A 53 -2.57 4.54 -6.03
N HIS A 54 -2.87 3.72 -5.02
CA HIS A 54 -4.12 3.83 -4.27
C HIS A 54 -4.20 5.12 -3.45
N LEU A 55 -3.09 5.59 -2.89
CA LEU A 55 -3.04 6.88 -2.22
C LEU A 55 -3.40 8.02 -3.19
N GLY A 56 -2.87 8.00 -4.41
CA GLY A 56 -3.23 8.96 -5.45
C GLY A 56 -4.74 8.95 -5.77
N HIS A 57 -5.34 7.76 -5.91
CA HIS A 57 -6.78 7.64 -6.11
C HIS A 57 -7.60 8.22 -4.94
N ILE A 58 -7.19 7.96 -3.69
CA ILE A 58 -7.86 8.50 -2.49
C ILE A 58 -7.75 10.04 -2.47
N GLN A 59 -6.58 10.59 -2.78
CA GLN A 59 -6.36 12.03 -2.85
C GLN A 59 -7.25 12.69 -3.91
N LEU A 60 -7.30 12.15 -5.12
CA LEU A 60 -8.16 12.66 -6.20
C LEU A 60 -9.64 12.57 -5.83
N THR A 61 -10.07 11.44 -5.24
CA THR A 61 -11.45 11.25 -4.79
C THR A 61 -11.85 12.31 -3.77
N ARG A 62 -10.98 12.58 -2.79
CA ARG A 62 -11.19 13.64 -1.79
C ARG A 62 -11.26 15.03 -2.44
N GLN A 63 -10.37 15.33 -3.39
CA GLN A 63 -10.36 16.62 -4.09
C GLN A 63 -11.65 16.84 -4.88
N LEU A 64 -12.10 15.83 -5.63
CA LEU A 64 -13.36 15.88 -6.37
C LEU A 64 -14.55 16.11 -5.43
N TRP A 65 -14.62 15.37 -4.33
CA TRP A 65 -15.68 15.55 -3.32
C TRP A 65 -15.70 16.97 -2.73
N ALA A 66 -14.54 17.50 -2.35
CA ALA A 66 -14.41 18.85 -1.83
C ALA A 66 -14.77 19.92 -2.89
N SER A 67 -14.45 19.68 -4.16
CA SER A 67 -14.78 20.60 -5.26
C SER A 67 -16.28 20.65 -5.57
N GLN A 68 -17.01 19.53 -5.43
CA GLN A 68 -18.46 19.52 -5.59
C GLN A 68 -19.16 20.38 -4.52
N GLY A 69 -18.66 20.37 -3.27
CA GLY A 69 -19.15 21.25 -2.22
C GLY A 69 -18.93 22.75 -2.49
N LYS A 70 -17.91 23.12 -3.28
CA LYS A 70 -17.64 24.51 -3.67
C LYS A 70 -18.51 25.00 -4.85
N ARG A 71 -19.11 24.09 -5.62
CA ARG A 71 -19.92 24.44 -6.81
C ARG A 71 -21.35 24.90 -6.47
N PHE A 72 -21.74 24.85 -5.20
CA PHE A 72 -23.07 25.24 -4.69
C PHE A 72 -23.04 26.37 -3.64
N SER A 73 -21.94 27.12 -3.53
CA SER A 73 -21.94 28.38 -2.76
C SER A 73 -22.38 29.53 -3.68
N PRO A 74 -23.48 30.24 -3.37
CA PRO A 74 -23.97 31.37 -4.17
C PRO A 74 -23.03 32.58 -4.16
#